data_AF-Q4PK28-F1
#
_entry.id   AF-Q4PK28-F1
#
_cell.length_a   1.000
_cell.length_b   1.000
_cell.length_c   1.000
_cell.angle_alpha   90.00
_cell.angle_beta   90.00
_cell.angle_gamma   90.00
#
_symmetry.space_group_name_H-M   'P 1'
#
loop_
_entity.id
_entity.type
_entity.pdbx_description
1 polymer ?
#
loop_
_entity_poly.entity_id
_entity_poly.type
_entity_poly.pdbx_seq_one_letter_code
_entity_poly.pdbx_strand_id
1 'polypeptide(L)'
;MDLIQIVVLSIVQGITEFLPISSSAHLILISKLFGWQDQGILFDIYVHGGSLFAIIYAFRKEVSVLIQRVFSPYNQNLLLCLIVATLPVALVGFLGGDFIEQNFRSLEFLILTTFLFAIFLYIADKYGRKTNSIESVDLKDSFIVGMFQIFALMPGVSRSAITMIGALILSYSREDAG
;
A
#
# COMPACT_ATOMS: atom_id res chain seq x y z
N MET A 1 -6.53 -20.19 15.43
CA MET A 1 -6.04 -20.55 14.08
C MET A 1 -5.09 -21.71 14.19
N ASP A 2 -5.17 -22.65 13.25
CA ASP A 2 -4.22 -23.76 13.15
C ASP A 2 -2.92 -23.31 12.46
N LEU A 3 -1.81 -24.01 12.71
CA LEU A 3 -0.50 -23.71 12.14
C LEU A 3 -0.55 -23.70 10.60
N ILE A 4 -1.31 -24.61 10.00
CA ILE A 4 -1.47 -24.69 8.55
C ILE A 4 -2.10 -23.40 8.00
N GLN A 5 -3.13 -22.88 8.68
CA GLN A 5 -3.80 -21.64 8.28
C GLN A 5 -2.82 -20.46 8.33
N ILE A 6 -2.06 -20.35 9.43
CA ILE A 6 -1.07 -19.29 9.64
C ILE A 6 -0.04 -19.30 8.51
N VAL A 7 0.52 -20.47 8.19
CA VAL A 7 1.54 -20.62 7.14
C VAL A 7 0.98 -20.24 5.77
N VAL A 8 -0.19 -20.79 5.40
CA VAL A 8 -0.82 -20.51 4.10
C VAL A 8 -1.12 -19.02 3.94
N LEU A 9 -1.74 -18.40 4.95
CA LEU A 9 -2.13 -16.99 4.89
C LEU A 9 -0.93 -16.06 4.93
N SER A 10 0.13 -16.41 5.67
CA SER A 10 1.37 -15.65 5.67
C SER A 10 2.09 -15.70 4.31
N ILE A 11 2.04 -16.84 3.61
CA ILE A 11 2.55 -16.95 2.24
C ILE A 11 1.71 -16.09 1.30
N VAL A 12 0.38 -16.17 1.39
CA VAL A 12 -0.54 -15.34 0.60
C VAL A 12 -0.25 -13.85 0.84
N GLN A 13 -0.12 -13.42 2.10
CA GLN A 13 0.27 -12.05 2.44
C GLN A 13 1.60 -11.67 1.79
N GLY A 14 2.65 -12.48 1.97
CA GLY A 14 3.98 -12.18 1.45
C GLY A 14 4.03 -12.04 -0.07
N ILE A 15 3.20 -12.78 -0.80
CA ILE A 15 3.09 -12.68 -2.26
C ILE A 15 2.27 -11.45 -2.67
N THR A 16 1.14 -11.23 -1.99
CA THR A 16 0.12 -10.27 -2.45
C THR A 16 0.37 -8.85 -1.98
N GLU A 17 1.10 -8.63 -0.87
CA GLU A 17 1.33 -7.31 -0.28
C GLU A 17 2.07 -6.37 -1.23
N PHE A 18 3.04 -6.89 -1.97
CA PHE A 18 3.87 -6.11 -2.89
C PHE A 18 3.26 -5.97 -4.28
N LEU A 19 2.19 -6.73 -4.55
CA LEU A 19 1.47 -6.65 -5.81
C LEU A 19 0.30 -5.67 -5.68
N PRO A 20 -0.07 -4.94 -6.74
CA PRO A 20 -1.20 -4.02 -6.73
C PRO A 20 -2.55 -4.76 -6.85
N ILE A 21 -2.79 -5.74 -5.98
CA ILE A 21 -3.93 -6.68 -6.06
C ILE A 21 -4.70 -6.87 -4.75
N SER A 22 -4.43 -6.07 -3.71
CA SER A 22 -5.12 -6.10 -2.41
C SER A 22 -4.89 -7.39 -1.62
N SER A 23 -3.91 -7.37 -0.72
CA SER A 23 -3.56 -8.51 0.14
C SER A 23 -4.70 -8.91 1.08
N SER A 24 -5.38 -7.94 1.70
CA SER A 24 -6.53 -8.17 2.58
C SER A 24 -7.67 -8.90 1.85
N ALA A 25 -7.92 -8.57 0.57
CA ALA A 25 -8.93 -9.26 -0.24
C ALA A 25 -8.57 -10.75 -0.45
N HIS A 26 -7.29 -11.05 -0.68
CA HIS A 26 -6.82 -12.42 -0.84
C HIS A 26 -6.87 -13.21 0.47
N LEU A 27 -6.51 -12.60 1.60
CA LEU A 27 -6.63 -13.23 2.92
C LEU A 27 -8.09 -13.62 3.22
N ILE A 28 -9.04 -12.72 2.96
CA ILE A 28 -10.48 -12.98 3.14
C ILE A 28 -10.97 -14.05 2.17
N LEU A 29 -10.58 -13.96 0.89
CA LEU A 29 -10.99 -14.93 -0.15
C LEU A 29 -10.53 -16.34 0.20
N ILE A 30 -9.25 -16.52 0.53
CA ILE A 30 -8.69 -17.82 0.90
C ILE A 30 -9.41 -18.39 2.12
N SER A 31 -9.64 -17.57 3.15
CA SER A 31 -10.35 -18.00 4.35
C SER A 31 -11.77 -18.49 4.02
N LYS A 32 -12.50 -17.77 3.16
CA LYS A 32 -13.83 -18.20 2.71
C LYS A 32 -13.81 -19.48 1.87
N LEU A 33 -12.84 -19.63 0.96
CA LEU A 33 -12.72 -20.81 0.11
C LEU A 33 -12.49 -22.10 0.93
N PHE A 34 -11.72 -22.00 2.03
CA PHE A 34 -11.46 -23.13 2.93
C PHE A 34 -12.44 -23.21 4.12
N GLY A 35 -13.43 -22.32 4.20
CA GLY A 35 -14.38 -22.27 5.31
C GLY A 35 -13.74 -21.92 6.66
N TRP A 36 -12.60 -21.23 6.65
CA TRP A 36 -11.92 -20.78 7.86
C TRP A 36 -12.62 -19.54 8.44
N GLN A 37 -12.59 -19.44 9.76
CA GLN A 37 -13.03 -18.22 10.43
C GLN A 37 -12.10 -17.06 10.10
N ASP A 38 -12.65 -15.86 10.12
CA ASP A 38 -11.86 -14.64 9.98
C ASP A 38 -10.79 -14.58 11.08
N GLN A 39 -9.54 -14.39 10.65
CA GLN A 39 -8.37 -14.28 11.53
C GLN A 39 -8.37 -13.00 12.36
N GLY A 40 -9.13 -11.99 11.94
CA GLY A 40 -9.26 -10.72 12.62
C GLY A 40 -8.05 -9.81 12.46
N ILE A 41 -8.22 -8.57 12.91
CA ILE A 41 -7.29 -7.44 12.71
C ILE A 41 -5.89 -7.73 13.25
N LEU A 42 -5.80 -8.42 14.38
CA LEU A 42 -4.50 -8.69 15.00
C LEU A 42 -3.61 -9.53 14.08
N PHE A 43 -4.18 -10.51 13.39
CA PHE A 43 -3.42 -11.31 12.44
C PHE A 43 -2.95 -10.46 11.26
N ASP A 44 -3.84 -9.65 10.69
CA ASP A 44 -3.51 -8.72 9.59
C ASP A 44 -2.34 -7.80 9.98
N ILE A 45 -2.36 -7.23 11.19
CA ILE A 45 -1.26 -6.42 11.73
C ILE A 45 0.06 -7.21 11.76
N TYR A 46 0.05 -8.46 12.25
CA TYR A 46 1.27 -9.26 12.33
C TYR A 46 1.83 -9.61 10.95
N VAL A 47 0.98 -10.00 10.00
CA VAL A 47 1.46 -10.38 8.67
C VAL A 47 1.92 -9.16 7.86
N HIS A 48 1.31 -7.99 8.04
CA HIS A 48 1.84 -6.71 7.53
C HIS A 48 3.16 -6.32 8.21
N GLY A 49 3.32 -6.60 9.51
CA GLY A 49 4.61 -6.43 10.19
C GLY A 49 5.70 -7.31 9.60
N GLY A 50 5.37 -8.56 9.24
CA GLY A 50 6.27 -9.48 8.54
C GLY A 50 6.70 -8.98 7.16
N SER A 51 5.77 -8.49 6.35
CA SER A 51 6.09 -7.94 5.03
C SER A 51 6.91 -6.65 5.12
N LEU A 52 6.62 -5.78 6.09
CA LEU A 52 7.42 -4.58 6.36
C LEU A 52 8.86 -4.95 6.74
N PHE A 53 9.03 -5.93 7.64
CA PHE A 53 10.35 -6.43 8.01
C PHE A 53 11.10 -6.99 6.79
N ALA A 54 10.40 -7.72 5.91
CA ALA A 54 11.00 -8.25 4.68
C ALA A 54 11.53 -7.13 3.77
N ILE A 55 10.76 -6.05 3.56
CA ILE A 55 11.23 -4.87 2.78
C ILE A 55 12.44 -4.23 3.45
N ILE A 56 12.38 -3.95 4.75
CA ILE A 56 13.48 -3.29 5.47
C ILE A 56 14.76 -4.14 5.37
N TYR A 57 14.64 -5.46 5.49
CA TYR A 57 15.76 -6.37 5.38
C TYR A 57 16.32 -6.46 3.95
N ALA A 58 15.44 -6.56 2.95
CA ALA A 58 15.81 -6.63 1.55
C ALA A 58 16.55 -5.36 1.10
N PHE A 59 16.01 -4.19 1.45
CA PHE A 59 16.52 -2.86 1.09
C PHE A 59 17.35 -2.22 2.22
N ARG A 60 17.97 -3.01 3.09
CA ARG A 60 18.67 -2.50 4.29
C ARG A 60 19.80 -1.51 3.97
N LYS A 61 20.45 -1.66 2.81
CA LYS A 61 21.51 -0.75 2.38
C LYS A 61 20.93 0.59 1.96
N GLU A 62 19.88 0.57 1.14
CA GLU A 62 19.14 1.72 0.63
C GLU A 62 18.50 2.49 1.79
N VAL A 63 17.86 1.77 2.72
CA VAL A 63 17.30 2.33 3.96
C VAL A 63 18.38 3.00 4.80
N SER A 64 19.56 2.37 4.95
CA SER A 64 20.66 2.99 5.72
C SER A 64 21.17 4.29 5.07
N VAL A 65 21.27 4.32 3.74
CA VAL A 65 21.65 5.52 2.98
C VAL A 65 20.59 6.61 3.13
N LEU A 66 19.32 6.25 3.05
CA LEU A 66 18.18 7.14 3.18
C LEU A 66 18.12 7.80 4.57
N ILE A 67 18.41 7.05 5.63
CA ILE A 67 18.51 7.58 7.00
C ILE A 67 19.73 8.49 7.16
N GLN A 68 20.89 8.13 6.62
CA GLN A 68 22.10 8.95 6.73
C GLN A 68 21.95 10.30 6.01
N ARG A 69 21.23 10.31 4.87
CA ARG A 69 20.99 11.51 4.07
C ARG A 69 20.08 12.54 4.75
N VAL A 70 19.37 12.19 5.82
CA VAL A 70 18.52 13.12 6.57
C VAL A 70 19.29 14.31 7.13
N PHE A 71 20.53 14.07 7.54
CA PHE A 71 21.41 15.10 8.10
C PHE A 71 22.31 15.73 7.02
N SER A 72 22.18 15.31 5.76
CA SER A 72 22.95 15.87 4.66
C SER A 72 22.29 17.15 4.12
N PRO A 73 23.05 18.21 3.83
CA PRO A 73 22.53 19.44 3.24
C PRO A 73 22.11 19.31 1.77
N TYR A 74 22.18 18.11 1.17
CA TYR A 74 21.82 17.88 -0.22
C TYR A 74 20.31 17.77 -0.46
N ASN A 75 19.90 18.27 -1.63
CA ASN A 75 18.59 18.86 -1.94
C ASN A 75 17.44 17.87 -2.26
N GLN A 76 17.64 16.55 -2.13
CA GLN A 76 16.61 15.54 -2.41
C GLN A 76 16.54 14.52 -1.29
N ASN A 77 15.83 14.88 -0.23
CA ASN A 77 15.64 14.00 0.90
C ASN A 77 14.44 13.09 0.63
N LEU A 78 14.69 11.95 -0.02
CA LEU A 78 13.66 10.95 -0.32
C LEU A 78 12.97 10.45 0.96
N LEU A 79 13.64 10.49 2.13
CA LEU A 79 12.95 10.24 3.41
C LEU A 79 11.89 11.29 3.72
N LEU A 80 12.20 12.58 3.51
CA LEU A 80 11.23 13.65 3.69
C LEU A 80 10.02 13.46 2.78
N CYS A 81 10.26 13.07 1.52
CA CYS A 81 9.21 12.69 0.57
C CYS A 81 8.34 11.55 1.10
N LEU A 82 8.94 10.47 1.62
CA LEU A 82 8.21 9.34 2.23
C LEU A 82 7.38 9.77 3.45
N ILE A 83 7.93 10.64 4.31
CA ILE A 83 7.22 11.18 5.47
C ILE A 83 6.00 12.00 5.02
N VAL A 84 6.20 12.91 4.06
CA VAL A 84 5.14 13.75 3.50
C VAL A 84 4.06 12.92 2.82
N ALA A 85 4.43 11.85 2.10
CA ALA A 85 3.48 10.94 1.49
C ALA A 85 2.67 10.13 2.53
N THR A 86 3.25 9.82 3.69
CA THR A 86 2.57 9.03 4.73
C THR A 86 1.64 9.87 5.61
N LEU A 87 1.90 11.18 5.72
CA LEU A 87 1.20 12.06 6.65
C LEU A 87 -0.32 12.13 6.41
N PRO A 88 -0.84 12.28 5.17
CA PRO A 88 -2.28 12.42 4.96
C PRO A 88 -3.06 11.16 5.36
N VAL A 89 -2.60 9.96 4.97
CA VAL A 89 -3.26 8.72 5.34
C VAL A 89 -3.18 8.44 6.84
N ALA A 90 -2.05 8.77 7.49
CA ALA A 90 -1.91 8.63 8.94
C ALA A 90 -2.88 9.54 9.69
N LEU A 91 -3.02 10.80 9.25
CA LEU A 91 -3.94 11.77 9.84
C LEU A 91 -5.41 11.32 9.67
N VAL A 92 -5.82 10.95 8.46
CA VAL A 92 -7.20 10.50 8.22
C VAL A 92 -7.49 9.17 8.92
N GLY A 93 -6.53 8.25 8.94
CA GLY A 93 -6.64 6.98 9.66
C GLY A 93 -6.79 7.19 11.16
N PHE A 94 -6.04 8.13 11.75
CA PHE A 94 -6.16 8.46 13.17
C PHE A 94 -7.50 9.12 13.52
N LEU A 95 -8.00 10.02 12.67
CA LEU A 95 -9.24 10.76 12.94
C LEU A 95 -10.52 9.98 12.58
N GLY A 96 -10.44 9.05 11.62
CA GLY A 96 -11.61 8.42 11.00
C GLY A 96 -11.53 6.89 10.82
N GLY A 97 -10.48 6.24 11.31
CA GLY A 97 -10.27 4.79 11.16
C GLY A 97 -11.44 3.96 11.69
N ASP A 98 -11.91 4.26 12.91
CA ASP A 98 -13.03 3.54 13.54
C ASP A 98 -14.33 3.65 12.73
N PHE A 99 -14.59 4.83 12.17
CA PHE A 99 -15.76 5.04 11.31
C PHE A 99 -15.66 4.19 10.05
N ILE A 100 -14.48 4.16 9.43
CA ILE A 100 -14.26 3.39 8.20
C ILE A 100 -14.43 1.89 8.47
N GLU A 101 -13.85 1.40 9.56
CA GLU A 101 -13.92 0.00 9.95
C GLU A 101 -15.36 -0.46 10.22
N GLN A 102 -16.17 0.37 10.87
CA GLN A 102 -17.56 0.02 11.20
C GLN A 102 -18.50 0.06 9.98
N ASN A 103 -18.27 0.97 9.02
CA ASN A 103 -19.21 1.21 7.93
C ASN A 103 -18.87 0.50 6.61
N PHE A 104 -17.61 0.10 6.40
CA PHE A 104 -17.14 -0.39 5.08
C PHE A 104 -16.63 -1.82 5.08
N ARG A 105 -16.98 -2.63 6.09
CA ARG A 105 -16.48 -4.00 6.27
C ARG A 105 -17.21 -5.10 5.50
N SER A 106 -18.18 -4.77 4.66
CA SER A 106 -18.93 -5.79 3.93
C SER A 106 -18.12 -6.42 2.80
N LEU A 107 -18.40 -7.69 2.50
CA LEU A 107 -17.71 -8.39 1.41
C LEU A 107 -18.01 -7.74 0.06
N GLU A 108 -19.24 -7.28 -0.13
CA GLU A 108 -19.69 -6.61 -1.35
C GLU A 108 -18.90 -5.32 -1.58
N PHE A 109 -18.67 -4.56 -0.51
CA PHE A 109 -17.89 -3.33 -0.59
C PHE A 109 -16.44 -3.63 -0.97
N LEU A 110 -15.82 -4.62 -0.32
CA LEU A 110 -14.45 -5.05 -0.62
C LEU A 110 -14.29 -5.48 -2.09
N ILE A 111 -15.23 -6.27 -2.62
CA ILE A 111 -15.18 -6.73 -4.02
C ILE A 111 -15.32 -5.54 -4.96
N LEU A 112 -16.27 -4.65 -4.68
CA LEU A 112 -16.54 -3.45 -5.48
C LEU A 112 -15.31 -2.54 -5.54
N THR A 113 -14.71 -2.21 -4.39
CA THR A 113 -13.54 -1.33 -4.32
C THR A 113 -12.33 -1.97 -4.99
N THR A 114 -12.07 -3.26 -4.76
CA THR A 114 -10.97 -4.00 -5.40
C THR A 114 -11.10 -3.92 -6.93
N PHE A 115 -12.29 -4.19 -7.47
CA PHE A 115 -12.54 -4.13 -8.91
C PHE A 115 -12.43 -2.70 -9.47
N LEU A 116 -13.00 -1.72 -8.76
CA LEU A 116 -12.98 -0.32 -9.17
C LEU A 116 -11.55 0.22 -9.26
N PHE A 117 -10.72 -0.01 -8.24
CA PHE A 117 -9.34 0.47 -8.24
C PHE A 117 -8.44 -0.32 -9.19
N ALA A 118 -8.75 -1.58 -9.49
CA ALA A 118 -8.09 -2.30 -10.59
C ALA A 118 -8.36 -1.64 -11.95
N ILE A 119 -9.59 -1.17 -12.20
CA ILE A 119 -9.92 -0.39 -13.41
C ILE A 119 -9.17 0.93 -13.43
N PHE A 120 -9.13 1.66 -12.31
CA PHE A 120 -8.39 2.92 -12.24
C PHE A 120 -6.90 2.73 -12.48
N LEU A 121 -6.30 1.66 -11.94
CA LEU A 121 -4.91 1.33 -12.22
C LEU A 121 -4.69 1.02 -13.70
N TYR A 122 -5.56 0.22 -14.31
CA TYR A 122 -5.49 -0.07 -15.74
C TYR A 122 -5.56 1.19 -16.60
N ILE A 123 -6.47 2.11 -16.29
CA ILE A 123 -6.62 3.38 -17.02
C ILE A 123 -5.38 4.25 -16.82
N ALA A 124 -4.89 4.39 -15.58
CA ALA A 124 -3.71 5.20 -15.28
C ALA A 124 -2.45 4.67 -15.99
N ASP A 125 -2.25 3.35 -16.00
CA ASP A 125 -1.09 2.73 -16.67
C ASP A 125 -1.19 2.83 -18.20
N LYS A 126 -2.39 2.69 -18.76
CA LYS A 126 -2.60 2.72 -20.22
C LYS A 126 -2.46 4.11 -20.81
N TYR A 127 -2.89 5.15 -20.11
CA TYR A 127 -2.99 6.52 -20.65
C TYR A 127 -2.04 7.53 -19.99
N GLY A 128 -1.30 7.15 -18.93
CA GLY A 128 -0.32 8.01 -18.26
C GLY A 128 0.89 8.33 -19.15
N ARG A 129 1.44 9.55 -18.99
CA ARG A 129 2.50 10.05 -19.90
C ARG A 129 3.91 9.49 -19.63
N LYS A 130 4.14 8.78 -18.53
CA LYS A 130 5.37 7.99 -18.21
C LYS A 130 6.68 8.73 -18.53
N THR A 131 6.76 10.02 -18.23
CA THR A 131 7.90 10.90 -18.53
C THR A 131 8.83 11.16 -17.35
N ASN A 132 8.35 11.01 -16.11
CA ASN A 132 9.08 11.38 -14.90
C ASN A 132 9.78 10.15 -14.29
N SER A 133 10.90 10.40 -13.59
CA SER A 133 11.66 9.37 -12.87
C SER A 133 11.66 9.59 -11.37
N ILE A 134 11.91 8.55 -10.58
CA ILE A 134 11.99 8.64 -9.11
C ILE A 134 13.03 9.65 -8.63
N GLU A 135 14.06 9.93 -9.44
CA GLU A 135 15.10 10.92 -9.14
C GLU A 135 14.58 12.36 -9.20
N SER A 136 13.43 12.58 -9.84
CA SER A 136 12.78 13.89 -9.94
C SER A 136 11.69 14.13 -8.89
N VAL A 137 11.46 13.17 -7.99
CA VAL A 137 10.43 13.29 -6.93
C VAL A 137 10.67 14.52 -6.06
N ASP A 138 9.63 15.32 -5.92
CA ASP A 138 9.58 16.46 -5.01
C ASP A 138 8.54 16.26 -3.90
N LEU A 139 8.46 17.23 -2.99
CA LEU A 139 7.52 17.19 -1.87
C LEU A 139 6.06 17.34 -2.31
N LYS A 140 5.81 18.02 -3.44
CA LYS A 140 4.46 18.24 -3.95
C LYS A 140 3.90 16.94 -4.50
N ASP A 141 4.68 16.23 -5.30
CA ASP A 141 4.33 14.92 -5.84
C ASP A 141 4.11 13.92 -4.71
N SER A 142 5.00 13.93 -3.72
CA SER A 142 4.87 13.10 -2.51
C SER A 142 3.57 13.36 -1.75
N PHE A 143 3.22 14.64 -1.55
CA PHE A 143 1.96 15.01 -0.90
C PHE A 143 0.75 14.56 -1.70
N ILE A 144 0.77 14.72 -3.03
CA ILE A 144 -0.31 14.26 -3.92
C ILE A 144 -0.47 12.74 -3.80
N VAL A 145 0.60 11.96 -3.89
CA VAL A 145 0.54 10.50 -3.68
C VAL A 145 0.01 10.16 -2.29
N GLY A 146 0.37 10.93 -1.26
CA GLY A 146 -0.18 10.78 0.08
C GLY A 146 -1.69 11.03 0.17
N MET A 147 -2.22 11.98 -0.59
CA MET A 147 -3.67 12.18 -0.70
C MET A 147 -4.37 10.98 -1.35
N PHE A 148 -3.74 10.35 -2.35
CA PHE A 148 -4.23 9.10 -2.92
C PHE A 148 -4.19 7.95 -1.88
N GLN A 149 -3.16 7.87 -1.04
CA GLN A 149 -3.08 6.85 0.01
C GLN A 149 -4.26 6.87 1.00
N ILE A 150 -4.99 7.98 1.14
CA ILE A 150 -6.19 8.04 2.00
C ILE A 150 -7.23 6.98 1.59
N PHE A 151 -7.37 6.70 0.28
CA PHE A 151 -8.30 5.66 -0.18
C PHE A 151 -7.88 4.25 0.25
N ALA A 152 -6.62 4.02 0.60
CA ALA A 152 -6.15 2.72 1.13
C ALA A 152 -6.78 2.38 2.49
N LEU A 153 -7.39 3.34 3.19
CA LEU A 153 -8.15 3.07 4.41
C LEU A 153 -9.44 2.28 4.11
N MET A 154 -9.98 2.40 2.88
CA MET A 154 -11.18 1.68 2.47
C MET A 154 -10.87 0.19 2.28
N PRO A 155 -11.61 -0.73 2.91
CA PRO A 155 -11.41 -2.17 2.71
C PRO A 155 -11.47 -2.57 1.24
N GLY A 156 -10.51 -3.40 0.81
CA GLY A 156 -10.37 -3.85 -0.58
C GLY A 156 -9.47 -2.97 -1.45
N VAL A 157 -9.16 -1.73 -1.05
CA VAL A 157 -8.22 -0.88 -1.80
C VAL A 157 -6.78 -1.30 -1.52
N SER A 158 -6.06 -1.72 -2.56
CA SER A 158 -4.64 -2.06 -2.45
C SER A 158 -3.79 -0.81 -2.26
N ARG A 159 -3.06 -0.71 -1.15
CA ARG A 159 -2.17 0.44 -0.87
C ARG A 159 -1.16 0.68 -2.00
N SER A 160 -0.52 -0.40 -2.46
CA SER A 160 0.41 -0.40 -3.59
C SER A 160 -0.24 0.06 -4.90
N ALA A 161 -1.48 -0.35 -5.18
CA ALA A 161 -2.18 0.08 -6.40
C ALA A 161 -2.52 1.57 -6.35
N ILE A 162 -2.99 2.08 -5.21
CA ILE A 162 -3.43 3.47 -5.12
C ILE A 162 -2.26 4.46 -5.12
N THR A 163 -1.11 4.10 -4.53
CA THR A 163 0.12 4.89 -4.68
C THR A 163 0.61 4.89 -6.11
N MET A 164 0.57 3.72 -6.78
CA MET A 164 0.96 3.58 -8.18
C MET A 164 0.03 4.40 -9.09
N ILE A 165 -1.28 4.40 -8.85
CA ILE A 165 -2.24 5.26 -9.56
C ILE A 165 -1.86 6.74 -9.39
N GLY A 166 -1.58 7.18 -8.16
CA GLY A 166 -1.18 8.56 -7.88
C GLY A 166 0.09 8.96 -8.65
N ALA A 167 1.11 8.09 -8.62
CA ALA A 167 2.36 8.32 -9.34
C ALA A 167 2.19 8.29 -10.86
N LEU A 168 1.40 7.37 -11.41
CA LEU A 168 1.10 7.31 -12.85
C LEU A 168 0.34 8.54 -13.35
N ILE A 169 -0.57 9.09 -12.55
CA ILE A 169 -1.27 10.36 -12.85
C ILE A 169 -0.27 11.53 -12.86
N LEU A 170 0.73 11.50 -11.99
CA LEU A 170 1.86 12.43 -12.00
C LEU A 170 2.90 12.12 -13.09
N SER A 171 2.58 11.19 -14.00
CA SER A 171 3.40 10.83 -15.17
C SER A 171 4.73 10.14 -14.83
N TYR A 172 4.86 9.51 -13.67
CA TYR A 172 6.00 8.64 -13.38
C TYR A 172 5.98 7.38 -14.26
N SER A 173 7.16 6.83 -14.55
CA SER A 173 7.30 5.54 -15.22
C SER A 173 6.63 4.43 -14.39
N ARG A 174 6.31 3.30 -15.04
CA ARG A 174 5.65 2.19 -14.35
C ARG A 174 6.58 1.56 -13.31
N GLU A 175 7.86 1.52 -13.63
CA GLU A 175 8.93 1.00 -12.80
C GLU A 175 9.15 1.86 -11.56
N ASP A 176 9.08 3.19 -11.70
CA ASP A 176 9.25 4.12 -10.57
C ASP A 176 7.98 4.29 -9.72
N ALA A 177 6.81 4.04 -10.31
CA ALA A 177 5.53 4.10 -9.60
C ALA A 177 5.25 2.87 -8.72
N GLY A 178 5.96 1.76 -8.94
CA GLY A 178 5.71 0.45 -8.33
C GLY A 178 6.73 0.00 -7.31
#